data_AF-A0A524DXP0-F1
#
_entry.id   AF-A0A524DXP0-F1
#
_cell.length_a   1.000
_cell.length_b   1.000
_cell.length_c   1.000
_cell.angle_alpha   90.00
_cell.angle_beta   90.00
_cell.angle_gamma   90.00
#
_symmetry.space_group_name_H-M   'P 1'
#
loop_
_entity.id
_entity.type
_entity.pdbx_description
1 polymer ?
#
loop_
_entity_poly.entity_id
_entity_poly.type
_entity_poly.pdbx_seq_one_letter_code
_entity_poly.pdbx_strand_id
1 'polypeptide(L)' 'MVTAEGIDIYSDYPEDVVVSVDNVYKIYKTNDLEVVALSGVSLQIIEGKIMCVVGPSGSGKTTLTNII' A
#
# COMPACT_ATOMS: atom_id res chain seq x y z
N MET A 1 0.64 15.32 13.78
CA MET A 1 0.81 15.72 15.20
C MET A 1 1.49 17.07 15.16
N VAL A 2 0.77 18.15 15.48
CA VAL A 2 1.27 19.53 15.31
C VAL A 2 2.03 19.91 16.58
N THR A 3 3.33 20.16 16.49
CA THR A 3 4.08 20.86 17.54
C THR A 3 4.26 22.31 17.11
N ALA A 4 3.94 23.23 18.01
CA ALA A 4 3.98 24.66 17.79
C ALA A 4 5.39 25.16 17.39
N GLU A 5 5.42 26.09 16.43
CA GLU A 5 6.57 26.88 15.98
C GLU A 5 7.81 26.10 15.54
N GLY A 6 7.68 25.35 14.46
CA GLY A 6 8.80 24.87 13.66
C GLY A 6 8.40 24.95 12.21
N ILE A 7 9.24 25.57 11.38
CA ILE A 7 9.10 25.55 9.92
C ILE A 7 8.91 24.08 9.51
N ASP A 8 7.80 23.78 8.84
CA ASP A 8 7.63 22.50 8.13
C ASP A 8 8.59 22.50 6.94
N ILE A 9 9.86 22.19 7.22
CA ILE A 9 10.95 22.11 6.21
C ILE A 9 10.73 21.01 5.16
N TYR A 10 9.61 20.29 5.25
CA TYR A 10 9.18 19.26 4.31
C TYR A 10 7.96 19.69 3.47
N SER A 11 7.42 20.91 3.64
CA SER A 11 6.25 21.39 2.89
C SER A 11 6.54 21.72 1.41
N ASP A 12 7.81 21.75 1.00
CA ASP A 12 8.25 22.14 -0.34
C ASP A 12 8.54 20.94 -1.27
N TYR A 13 8.40 19.72 -0.76
CA TYR A 13 8.42 18.53 -1.61
C TYR A 13 6.99 18.26 -2.08
N PRO A 14 6.73 18.18 -3.40
CA PRO A 14 5.51 17.51 -3.84
C PRO A 14 5.49 16.13 -3.18
N GLU A 15 4.35 15.71 -2.63
CA GLU A 15 4.21 14.34 -2.16
C GLU A 15 4.20 13.43 -3.40
N ASP A 16 5.39 13.17 -3.94
CA ASP A 16 5.59 12.38 -5.13
C ASP A 16 5.18 10.95 -4.79
N VAL A 17 4.02 10.55 -5.34
CA VAL A 17 3.52 9.20 -5.22
C VAL A 17 4.45 8.30 -6.03
N VAL A 18 5.30 7.55 -5.35
CA VAL A 18 6.27 6.63 -5.98
C VAL A 18 5.65 5.27 -6.31
N VAL A 19 4.59 4.89 -5.59
CA VAL A 19 3.79 3.69 -5.90
C VAL A 19 2.32 4.05 -5.76
N SER A 20 1.53 3.75 -6.79
CA SER A 20 0.07 3.88 -6.74
C SER A 20 -0.57 2.56 -7.15
N VAL A 21 -1.36 2.01 -6.24
CA VAL A 21 -2.22 0.85 -6.49
C VAL A 21 -3.65 1.39 -6.47
N ASP A 22 -4.42 1.15 -7.52
CA ASP A 22 -5.81 1.58 -7.59
C ASP A 22 -6.75 0.41 -7.91
N ASN A 23 -7.63 0.12 -6.96
CA ASN A 23 -8.69 -0.87 -7.05
C ASN A 23 -8.23 -2.25 -7.56
N VAL A 24 -7.10 -2.72 -7.05
CA VAL A 24 -6.49 -3.95 -7.56
C VAL A 24 -7.13 -5.20 -6.95
N TYR A 25 -7.47 -6.13 -7.83
CA TYR A 25 -7.93 -7.48 -7.50
C TYR A 25 -6.89 -8.50 -7.93
N LYS A 26 -6.68 -9.51 -7.08
CA LYS A 26 -5.87 -10.67 -7.41
C LYS A 26 -6.58 -11.93 -6.97
N ILE A 27 -6.85 -12.80 -7.94
CA ILE A 27 -7.46 -14.10 -7.72
C ILE A 27 -6.45 -15.14 -8.19
N TYR A 28 -6.08 -16.06 -7.30
CA TYR A 28 -5.33 -17.26 -7.67
C TYR A 28 -6.34 -18.37 -7.96
N LYS A 29 -6.23 -18.96 -9.15
CA LYS A 29 -7.07 -20.07 -9.59
C LYS A 29 -6.22 -21.33 -9.71
N THR A 30 -6.66 -22.40 -9.08
CA THR A 30 -6.22 -23.76 -9.34
C THR A 30 -7.41 -24.55 -9.89
N ASN A 31 -7.19 -25.78 -10.37
CA ASN A 31 -8.27 -26.57 -10.98
C ASN A 31 -9.47 -26.78 -10.04
N ASP A 32 -9.24 -26.81 -8.73
CA ASP A 32 -10.25 -27.17 -7.73
C ASP A 32 -10.65 -26.00 -6.81
N LEU A 33 -9.99 -24.83 -6.93
CA LEU A 33 -10.16 -23.73 -5.98
C LEU A 33 -9.91 -22.36 -6.61
N GLU A 34 -10.73 -21.38 -6.24
CA GLU A 34 -10.44 -19.97 -6.46
C GLU A 34 -10.21 -19.27 -5.10
N VAL A 35 -9.09 -18.55 -4.99
CA VAL A 35 -8.75 -17.77 -3.79
C VAL A 35 -8.62 -16.31 -4.16
N VAL A 36 -9.48 -15.48 -3.56
CA VAL A 36 -9.38 -14.02 -3.66
C VAL A 36 -8.28 -13.56 -2.70
N ALA A 37 -7.12 -13.23 -3.24
CA ALA A 37 -5.96 -12.80 -2.46
C ALA A 37 -5.91 -11.29 -2.24
N LEU A 38 -6.45 -10.50 -3.18
CA LEU A 38 -6.68 -9.06 -3.04
C LEU A 38 -8.07 -8.72 -3.58
N SER A 39 -8.81 -7.88 -2.86
CA SER A 39 -10.20 -7.52 -3.16
C SER A 39 -10.38 -6.00 -3.20
N GLY A 40 -10.01 -5.36 -4.30
CA GLY A 40 -10.19 -3.92 -4.49
C GLY A 40 -9.28 -3.09 -3.60
N VAL A 41 -7.98 -3.42 -3.57
CA VAL A 41 -7.01 -2.69 -2.75
C VAL A 41 -6.55 -1.42 -3.48
N SER A 42 -6.69 -0.27 -2.81
CA SER A 42 -6.09 1.00 -3.25
C SER A 42 -5.13 1.51 -2.17
N LEU A 43 -3.92 1.91 -2.57
CA LEU A 43 -2.94 2.56 -1.70
C LEU A 43 -1.98 3.44 -2.51
N GLN A 44 -1.38 4.41 -1.84
CA GLN A 44 -0.31 5.23 -2.38
C GLN A 44 0.87 5.25 -1.41
N ILE A 45 2.08 5.08 -1.93
CA ILE A 45 3.33 5.24 -1.19
C ILE A 45 3.96 6.54 -1.66
N ILE A 46 4.28 7.40 -0.70
CA ILE A 46 4.89 8.71 -0.93
C ILE A 46 6.40 8.60 -0.79
N GLU A 47 7.13 9.31 -1.65
CA GLU A 47 8.57 9.40 -1.58
C GLU A 47 9.06 9.79 -0.18
N GLY A 48 10.14 9.15 0.28
CA GLY A 48 10.73 9.42 1.59
C GLY A 48 9.92 8.94 2.80
N LYS A 49 8.72 8.37 2.62
CA LYS A 49 7.91 7.81 3.71
C LYS A 49 8.03 6.30 3.81
N ILE A 50 7.99 5.78 5.04
CA ILE A 50 7.96 4.35 5.32
C ILE A 50 6.51 3.93 5.57
N MET A 51 6.03 2.96 4.77
CA MET A 51 4.73 2.31 4.96
C MET A 51 4.92 0.90 5.49
N CYS A 52 4.15 0.52 6.52
CA CYS A 52 4.13 -0.82 7.06
C CYS A 52 2.80 -1.50 6.76
N VAL A 53 2.85 -2.71 6.17
CA VAL A 53 1.66 -3.52 5.89
C VAL A 53 1.55 -4.61 6.95
N VAL A 54 0.55 -4.50 7.81
CA VAL A 54 0.31 -5.41 8.95
C VAL A 54 -1.05 -6.11 8.85
N GLY A 55 -1.15 -7.31 9.43
CA GLY A 55 -2.40 -8.07 9.44
C GLY A 55 -2.20 -9.58 9.65
N PRO A 56 -3.28 -10.34 9.90
CA PRO A 56 -3.22 -11.79 10.15
C PRO A 56 -2.56 -12.60 9.02
N SER A 57 -2.09 -13.82 9.31
CA SER A 57 -1.62 -14.72 8.24
C SER A 57 -2.72 -14.96 7.20
N GLY A 58 -2.35 -14.98 5.92
CA GLY A 58 -3.30 -15.15 4.81
C GLY A 58 -4.05 -13.88 4.36
N SER A 59 -3.87 -12.72 4.99
CA SER A 59 -4.59 -11.48 4.65
C SER A 59 -4.19 -10.80 3.33
N GLY A 60 -3.34 -11.43 2.50
CA GLY A 60 -2.93 -10.87 1.21
C GLY A 60 -1.71 -9.94 1.20
N LYS A 61 -1.01 -9.75 2.34
CA LYS A 61 0.15 -8.84 2.44
C LYS A 61 1.28 -9.20 1.47
N THR A 62 1.73 -10.46 1.49
CA THR A 62 2.76 -10.94 0.57
C THR A 62 2.29 -10.87 -0.88
N THR A 63 0.99 -11.13 -1.13
CA THR A 63 0.41 -10.94 -2.46
C THR A 63 0.50 -9.50 -2.91
N LEU A 64 0.16 -8.54 -2.05
CA LEU A 64 0.24 -7.10 -2.31
C LEU A 64 1.69 -6.67 -2.60
N THR A 65 2.66 -7.09 -1.81
CA THR A 65 4.08 -6.76 -2.03
C THR A 65 4.64 -7.43 -3.29
N ASN A 66 4.16 -8.60 -3.69
CA ASN A 66 4.64 -9.29 -4.89
C ASN A 66 4.15 -8.65 -6.21
N ILE A 67 3.13 -7.81 -6.17
CA ILE A 67 2.58 -7.15 -7.37
C ILE A 67 3.04 -5.68 -7.51
N ILE A 68 3.77 -5.17 -6.51
CA ILE A 68 4.45 -3.87 -6.51
C ILE A 68 5.90 -4.13 -6.94
#